data_AF-A0A958FGF2-F1
#
_entry.id   AF-A0A958FGF2-F1
#
_cell.length_a   1.000
_cell.length_b   1.000
_cell.length_c   1.000
_cell.angle_alpha   90.00
_cell.angle_beta   90.00
_cell.angle_gamma   90.00
#
_symmetry.space_group_name_H-M   'P 1'
#
loop_
_entity.id
_entity.type
_entity.pdbx_description
1 polymer ?
#
loop_
_entity_poly.entity_id
_entity_poly.type
_entity_poly.pdbx_seq_one_letter_code
_entity_poly.pdbx_strand_id
1 'polypeptide(L)'
;MLYHKTREHRKAIAVLKKVLSLRPADLRSACYLGLSYEFSREFLLAKSSYESALSDSLQNAYHRWLRGRVNLLHRRQLRNELVLMLKQNSRYPSGVPAGSPRQKVVVLPVTYLGNDNKLAVLGKGFTEMLIADLSRIEALKVVERMEVEMLMEEVQRRESLRQVQNTTSGIGRLLEADIMIRCGFNVLDGQIIWDVALWDLSNGEFPGTSTIAGDLNEMLHLQKAITFDLVDALQIELGPAVRKLIEMEPTADFQAFL
;
A
#
# COMPACT_ATOMS: atom_id res chain seq x y z
N MET A 1 21.76 7.62 -24.43
CA MET A 1 22.94 6.99 -23.79
C MET A 1 23.97 7.98 -23.23
N LEU A 2 23.92 9.29 -23.52
CA LEU A 2 25.03 10.21 -23.19
C LEU A 2 25.04 10.80 -21.76
N TYR A 3 23.91 10.82 -21.02
CA TYR A 3 23.83 11.50 -19.72
C TYR A 3 24.11 10.63 -18.48
N HIS A 4 24.33 9.32 -18.68
CA HIS A 4 24.51 8.37 -17.57
C HIS A 4 25.93 8.39 -16.97
N LYS A 5 26.91 8.99 -17.68
CA LYS A 5 28.31 9.10 -17.25
C LYS A 5 28.67 10.46 -16.65
N THR A 6 27.85 11.51 -16.81
CA THR A 6 28.21 12.89 -16.47
C THR A 6 27.57 13.44 -15.19
N ARG A 7 26.79 12.64 -14.43
CA ARG A 7 26.03 13.07 -13.23
C ARG A 7 25.07 14.26 -13.48
N GLU A 8 24.76 14.57 -14.73
CA GLU A 8 23.86 15.67 -15.12
C GLU A 8 22.38 15.25 -15.10
N HIS A 9 21.94 14.66 -13.98
CA HIS A 9 20.61 14.04 -13.86
C HIS A 9 19.46 15.03 -14.09
N ARG A 10 19.63 16.30 -13.68
CA ARG A 10 18.62 17.36 -13.90
C ARG A 10 18.41 17.72 -15.37
N LYS A 11 19.49 17.80 -16.15
CA LYS A 11 19.41 18.04 -17.60
C LYS A 11 18.78 16.84 -18.30
N ALA A 12 19.15 15.63 -17.89
CA ALA A 12 18.53 14.40 -18.40
C ALA A 12 17.01 14.38 -18.14
N ILE A 13 16.55 14.74 -16.94
CA ILE A 13 15.12 14.84 -16.61
C ILE A 13 14.41 15.82 -17.56
N ALA A 14 14.96 17.02 -17.76
CA ALA A 14 14.34 18.04 -18.63
C ALA A 14 14.22 17.55 -20.09
N VAL A 15 15.26 16.92 -20.63
CA VAL A 15 15.25 16.37 -21.98
C VAL A 15 14.25 15.21 -22.09
N LEU A 16 14.25 14.29 -21.13
CA LEU A 16 13.38 13.10 -21.16
C LEU A 16 11.90 13.47 -21.00
N LYS A 17 11.57 14.48 -20.19
CA LYS A 17 10.20 15.04 -20.13
C LYS A 17 9.74 15.56 -21.50
N LYS A 18 10.60 16.29 -22.21
CA LYS A 18 10.29 16.80 -23.56
C LYS A 18 10.14 15.68 -24.59
N VAL A 19 10.90 14.60 -24.44
CA VAL A 19 10.76 13.42 -25.32
C VAL A 19 9.43 12.72 -25.05
N LEU A 20 9.05 12.51 -23.78
CA LEU A 20 7.80 11.85 -23.42
C LEU A 20 6.57 12.70 -23.72
N SER A 21 6.68 14.04 -23.72
CA SER A 21 5.57 14.90 -24.20
C SER A 21 5.30 14.74 -25.70
N LEU A 22 6.32 14.36 -26.48
CA LEU A 22 6.20 14.11 -27.92
C LEU A 22 5.91 12.63 -28.23
N ARG A 23 6.37 11.72 -27.39
CA ARG A 23 6.24 10.27 -27.53
C ARG A 23 5.93 9.62 -26.17
N PRO A 24 4.67 9.68 -25.71
CA PRO A 24 4.29 9.17 -24.39
C PRO A 24 4.55 7.67 -24.22
N ALA A 25 4.46 6.90 -25.32
CA ALA A 25 4.66 5.45 -25.32
C ALA A 25 6.15 5.01 -25.42
N ASP A 26 7.11 5.94 -25.41
CA ASP A 26 8.54 5.58 -25.47
C ASP A 26 9.04 5.03 -24.11
N LEU A 27 8.90 3.72 -23.94
CA LEU A 27 9.32 2.97 -22.75
C LEU A 27 10.76 3.23 -22.35
N ARG A 28 11.68 3.33 -23.32
CA ARG A 28 13.10 3.56 -23.01
C ARG A 28 13.28 4.91 -22.34
N SER A 29 12.63 5.95 -22.88
CA SER A 29 12.68 7.29 -22.30
C SER A 29 12.02 7.36 -20.92
N ALA A 30 10.91 6.65 -20.71
CA ALA A 30 10.24 6.56 -19.41
C ALA A 30 11.11 5.85 -18.35
N CYS A 31 11.78 4.76 -18.72
CA CYS A 31 12.76 4.08 -17.86
C CYS A 31 13.92 4.99 -17.45
N TYR A 32 14.51 5.70 -18.43
CA TYR A 32 15.62 6.61 -18.16
C TYR A 32 15.17 7.81 -17.32
N LEU A 33 13.92 8.24 -17.45
CA LEU A 33 13.36 9.31 -16.62
C LEU A 33 13.27 8.85 -15.17
N GLY A 34 12.69 7.68 -14.92
CA GLY A 34 12.63 7.09 -13.58
C GLY A 34 14.01 6.92 -12.96
N LEU A 35 14.99 6.40 -13.72
CA LEU A 35 16.39 6.27 -13.26
C LEU A 35 17.00 7.62 -12.91
N SER A 36 16.74 8.65 -13.72
CA SER A 36 17.29 9.99 -13.48
C SER A 36 16.71 10.61 -12.20
N TYR A 37 15.45 10.33 -11.88
CA TYR A 37 14.84 10.72 -10.61
C TYR A 37 15.43 9.94 -9.43
N GLU A 38 15.68 8.64 -9.56
CA GLU A 38 16.30 7.85 -8.50
C GLU A 38 17.70 8.34 -8.15
N PHE A 39 18.54 8.62 -9.16
CA PHE A 39 19.87 9.18 -8.95
C PHE A 39 19.82 10.58 -8.33
N SER A 40 18.75 11.34 -8.61
CA SER A 40 18.48 12.64 -8.00
C SER A 40 17.85 12.53 -6.60
N ARG A 41 17.63 11.30 -6.08
CA ARG A 41 16.93 10.99 -4.82
C ARG A 41 15.47 11.43 -4.77
N GLU A 42 14.86 11.69 -5.94
CA GLU A 42 13.46 12.04 -6.10
C GLU A 42 12.61 10.77 -6.25
N PHE A 43 12.60 9.93 -5.21
CA PHE A 43 12.07 8.56 -5.26
C PHE A 43 10.56 8.48 -5.60
N LEU A 44 9.78 9.47 -5.21
CA LEU A 44 8.34 9.58 -5.55
C LEU A 44 8.13 9.73 -7.06
N LEU A 45 8.88 10.66 -7.68
CA LEU A 45 8.81 10.93 -9.11
C LEU A 45 9.40 9.77 -9.92
N ALA A 46 10.42 9.10 -9.38
CA ALA A 46 10.95 7.87 -9.95
C ALA A 46 9.89 6.77 -10.02
N LYS A 47 9.18 6.52 -8.91
CA LYS A 47 8.13 5.50 -8.83
C LYS A 47 7.00 5.78 -9.83
N SER A 48 6.45 7.00 -9.82
CA SER A 48 5.38 7.41 -10.75
C SER A 48 5.81 7.29 -12.21
N SER A 49 7.07 7.62 -12.53
CA SER A 49 7.60 7.47 -13.89
C SER A 49 7.66 6.01 -14.32
N TYR A 50 8.07 5.11 -13.43
CA TYR A 50 8.06 3.67 -13.71
C TYR A 50 6.64 3.11 -13.81
N GLU A 51 5.73 3.52 -12.93
CA GLU A 51 4.31 3.13 -12.97
C GLU A 51 3.65 3.55 -14.29
N SER A 52 3.92 4.77 -14.77
CA SER A 52 3.42 5.24 -16.08
C SER A 52 4.01 4.50 -17.29
N ALA A 53 5.15 3.84 -17.10
CA ALA A 53 5.84 3.04 -18.12
C ALA A 53 5.42 1.56 -18.10
N LEU A 54 4.69 1.12 -17.07
CA LEU A 54 4.12 -0.21 -17.01
C LEU A 54 2.88 -0.24 -17.89
N SER A 55 2.91 -1.06 -18.94
CA SER A 55 1.73 -1.38 -19.75
C SER A 55 1.53 -2.90 -19.77
N ASP A 56 0.28 -3.34 -19.60
CA ASP A 56 -0.10 -4.76 -19.54
C ASP A 56 0.36 -5.60 -20.73
N SER A 57 0.59 -4.96 -21.88
CA SER A 57 1.00 -5.62 -23.13
C SER A 57 2.48 -6.05 -23.19
N LEU A 58 3.31 -5.73 -22.18
CA LEU A 58 4.76 -5.95 -22.25
C LEU A 58 5.23 -6.99 -21.23
N GLN A 59 5.11 -8.28 -21.55
CA GLN A 59 5.65 -9.37 -20.71
C GLN A 59 7.12 -9.70 -21.05
N ASN A 60 8.05 -8.75 -20.91
CA ASN A 60 9.48 -8.96 -21.19
C ASN A 60 10.38 -8.73 -19.96
N ALA A 61 11.67 -9.05 -20.08
CA ALA A 61 12.63 -8.88 -18.98
C ALA A 61 12.71 -7.44 -18.44
N TYR A 62 12.45 -6.45 -19.30
CA TYR A 62 12.42 -5.03 -18.91
C TYR A 62 11.24 -4.72 -17.99
N HIS A 63 10.08 -5.32 -18.23
CA HIS A 63 8.91 -5.18 -17.38
C HIS A 63 9.14 -5.75 -15.97
N ARG A 64 9.78 -6.92 -15.87
CA ARG A 64 10.19 -7.51 -14.58
C ARG A 64 11.17 -6.60 -13.83
N TRP A 65 12.15 -6.02 -14.53
CA TRP A 65 13.10 -5.10 -13.95
C TRP A 65 12.45 -3.80 -13.43
N LEU A 66 11.58 -3.19 -14.24
CA LEU A 66 10.85 -1.98 -13.85
C LEU A 66 10.01 -2.19 -12.59
N ARG A 67 9.28 -3.30 -12.50
CA ARG A 67 8.54 -3.61 -11.29
C ARG A 67 9.42 -3.88 -10.09
N GLY A 68 10.48 -4.67 -10.24
CA GLY A 68 11.44 -4.88 -9.16
C GLY A 68 11.94 -3.56 -8.59
N ARG A 69 12.09 -2.56 -9.46
CA ARG A 69 12.41 -1.19 -9.08
C ARG A 69 11.28 -0.47 -8.35
N VAL A 70 10.04 -0.55 -8.84
CA VAL A 70 8.84 -0.01 -8.15
C VAL A 70 8.71 -0.59 -6.73
N ASN A 71 8.86 -1.91 -6.56
CA ASN A 71 8.78 -2.57 -5.26
C ASN A 71 9.93 -2.13 -4.33
N LEU A 72 11.16 -1.99 -4.87
CA LEU A 72 12.28 -1.45 -4.11
C LEU A 72 12.03 -0.01 -3.65
N LEU A 73 11.49 0.84 -4.53
CA LEU A 73 11.16 2.21 -4.21
C LEU A 73 10.02 2.29 -3.20
N HIS A 74 9.05 1.38 -3.28
CA HIS A 74 7.97 1.27 -2.32
C HIS A 74 8.51 0.95 -0.91
N ARG A 75 9.40 -0.06 -0.79
CA ARG A 75 10.08 -0.39 0.47
C ARG A 75 10.95 0.76 0.99
N ARG A 76 11.63 1.48 0.09
CA ARG A 76 12.42 2.67 0.46
C ARG A 76 11.54 3.83 0.94
N GLN A 77 10.35 4.02 0.39
CA GLN A 77 9.39 5.02 0.87
C GLN A 77 8.96 4.71 2.29
N LEU A 78 8.51 3.48 2.55
CA LEU A 78 8.14 3.02 3.90
C LEU A 78 9.28 3.28 4.89
N ARG A 79 10.52 2.94 4.52
CA ARG A 79 11.71 3.21 5.35
C ARG A 79 12.01 4.70 5.53
N ASN A 80 11.90 5.53 4.49
CA ASN A 80 12.20 6.96 4.58
C ASN A 80 11.15 7.71 5.39
N GLU A 81 9.89 7.34 5.26
CA GLU A 81 8.79 7.83 6.10
C GLU A 81 9.07 7.48 7.57
N LEU A 82 9.47 6.23 7.83
CA LEU A 82 9.99 5.78 9.13
C LEU A 82 11.10 6.70 9.68
N VAL A 83 12.12 7.00 8.87
CA VAL A 83 13.25 7.85 9.27
C VAL A 83 12.85 9.30 9.50
N LEU A 84 11.92 9.84 8.70
CA LEU A 84 11.41 11.21 8.86
C LEU A 84 10.63 11.34 10.17
N MET A 85 9.79 10.36 10.48
CA MET A 85 9.00 10.30 11.72
C MET A 85 9.92 10.15 12.96
N LEU A 86 10.94 9.29 12.89
CA LEU A 86 11.98 9.16 13.96
C LEU A 86 12.70 10.49 14.24
N LYS A 87 12.96 11.28 13.20
CA LYS A 87 13.61 12.59 13.34
C LYS A 87 12.66 13.67 13.83
N GLN A 88 11.36 13.52 13.59
CA GLN A 88 10.37 14.54 13.92
C GLN A 88 9.84 14.48 15.35
N ASN A 89 10.18 13.44 16.13
CA ASN A 89 9.88 13.22 17.56
C ASN A 89 9.04 14.33 18.22
N SER A 90 7.78 14.42 17.78
CA SER A 90 6.79 15.35 18.29
C SER A 90 5.65 14.42 18.64
N ARG A 91 5.46 14.20 19.95
CA ARG A 91 4.23 13.63 20.48
C ARG A 91 3.08 14.29 19.74
N TYR A 92 2.46 13.58 18.82
CA TYR A 92 1.32 14.11 18.11
C TYR A 92 0.22 14.25 19.15
N PRO A 93 -0.33 15.46 19.35
CA PRO A 93 -1.42 15.61 20.28
C PRO A 93 -2.57 14.75 19.78
N SER A 94 -2.96 13.79 20.63
CA SER A 94 -4.09 12.90 20.46
C SER A 94 -5.28 13.72 19.98
N GLY A 95 -5.63 13.57 18.71
CA GLY A 95 -6.71 14.30 18.06
C GLY A 95 -8.09 13.69 18.32
N VAL A 96 -8.22 12.85 19.34
CA VAL A 96 -9.48 12.20 19.71
C VAL A 96 -9.71 12.41 21.20
N PRO A 97 -10.88 12.92 21.61
CA PRO A 97 -11.24 12.97 23.03
C PRO A 97 -11.29 11.55 23.59
N ALA A 98 -10.61 11.33 24.71
CA ALA A 98 -10.77 10.12 25.53
C ALA A 98 -12.26 9.93 25.84
N GLY A 99 -12.91 8.97 25.17
CA GLY A 99 -14.35 8.76 25.31
C GLY A 99 -15.04 7.92 24.24
N SER A 100 -14.39 7.54 23.12
CA SER A 100 -14.96 6.54 22.20
C SER A 100 -14.60 5.13 22.69
N PRO A 101 -15.58 4.29 23.09
CA PRO A 101 -15.29 2.96 23.62
C PRO A 101 -14.78 1.96 22.57
N ARG A 102 -14.82 2.33 21.27
CA ARG A 102 -14.34 1.51 20.16
C ARG A 102 -13.30 2.28 19.36
N GLN A 103 -12.17 1.63 19.06
CA GLN A 103 -11.13 2.21 18.23
C GLN A 103 -11.59 2.27 16.77
N LYS A 104 -11.54 3.44 16.15
CA LYS A 104 -11.92 3.61 14.74
C LYS A 104 -10.79 3.11 13.84
N VAL A 105 -11.08 2.07 13.05
CA VAL A 105 -10.09 1.39 12.19
C VAL A 105 -10.40 1.66 10.73
N VAL A 106 -9.40 2.11 9.98
CA VAL A 106 -9.44 2.18 8.53
C VAL A 106 -8.62 1.04 7.95
N VAL A 107 -9.22 0.30 7.01
CA VAL A 107 -8.49 -0.60 6.12
C VAL A 107 -8.38 0.08 4.76
N LEU A 108 -7.15 0.39 4.34
CA LEU A 108 -6.91 0.89 2.99
C LEU A 108 -7.09 -0.25 1.97
N PRO A 109 -7.50 0.07 0.72
CA PRO A 109 -7.62 -0.94 -0.33
C PRO A 109 -6.34 -1.78 -0.45
N VAL A 110 -6.50 -3.09 -0.37
CA VAL A 110 -5.39 -4.04 -0.50
C VAL A 110 -4.86 -3.95 -1.93
N THR A 111 -3.57 -3.67 -2.06
CA THR A 111 -2.94 -3.42 -3.36
C THR A 111 -2.22 -4.65 -3.89
N TYR A 112 -2.58 -5.10 -5.09
CA TYR A 112 -1.78 -6.07 -5.82
C TYR A 112 -0.55 -5.36 -6.41
N LEU A 113 0.64 -5.86 -6.07
CA LEU A 113 1.94 -5.32 -6.48
C LEU A 113 2.52 -6.09 -7.68
N GLY A 114 1.80 -7.07 -8.23
CA GLY A 114 2.22 -7.94 -9.33
C GLY A 114 1.66 -7.56 -10.71
N ASN A 115 1.73 -8.49 -11.67
CA ASN A 115 1.55 -8.23 -13.12
C ASN A 115 0.27 -8.74 -13.72
N ASP A 116 -0.26 -9.76 -13.07
CA ASP A 116 -1.42 -10.43 -13.61
C ASP A 116 -2.65 -9.63 -13.21
N ASN A 117 -3.21 -8.87 -14.14
CA ASN A 117 -4.43 -8.11 -13.88
C ASN A 117 -5.59 -9.00 -13.45
N LYS A 118 -5.56 -10.30 -13.76
CA LYS A 118 -6.54 -11.26 -13.24
C LYS A 118 -6.43 -11.41 -11.73
N LEU A 119 -5.24 -11.24 -11.17
CA LEU A 119 -5.00 -11.30 -9.72
C LEU A 119 -5.24 -9.96 -9.02
N ALA A 120 -5.29 -8.84 -9.76
CA ALA A 120 -5.59 -7.54 -9.16
C ALA A 120 -6.97 -7.49 -8.49
N VAL A 121 -7.94 -8.26 -9.01
CA VAL A 121 -9.30 -8.37 -8.44
C VAL A 121 -9.29 -8.92 -7.01
N LEU A 122 -8.31 -9.78 -6.68
CA LEU A 122 -8.16 -10.36 -5.34
C LEU A 122 -7.98 -9.28 -4.28
N GLY A 123 -7.34 -8.15 -4.61
CA GLY A 123 -7.18 -7.03 -3.68
C GLY A 123 -8.53 -6.51 -3.17
N LYS A 124 -9.55 -6.46 -4.03
CA LYS A 124 -10.90 -6.06 -3.61
C LYS A 124 -11.51 -7.12 -2.67
N GLY A 125 -11.44 -8.39 -3.04
CA GLY A 125 -11.96 -9.49 -2.21
C GLY A 125 -11.29 -9.54 -0.84
N PHE A 126 -9.97 -9.42 -0.79
CA PHE A 126 -9.21 -9.36 0.45
C PHE A 126 -9.52 -8.15 1.32
N THR A 127 -9.76 -6.98 0.71
CA THR A 127 -10.19 -5.79 1.45
C THR A 127 -11.53 -6.05 2.13
N GLU A 128 -12.49 -6.62 1.41
CA GLU A 128 -13.81 -6.97 1.96
C GLU A 128 -13.71 -8.01 3.08
N MET A 129 -12.87 -9.02 2.91
CA MET A 129 -12.65 -10.04 3.95
C MET A 129 -12.08 -9.43 5.23
N LEU A 130 -11.04 -8.59 5.11
CA LEU A 130 -10.45 -7.91 6.25
C LEU A 130 -11.47 -7.01 6.95
N ILE A 131 -12.22 -6.20 6.19
CA ILE A 131 -13.27 -5.33 6.75
C ILE A 131 -14.33 -6.17 7.46
N ALA A 132 -14.81 -7.25 6.82
CA ALA A 132 -15.83 -8.12 7.38
C ALA A 132 -15.37 -8.80 8.67
N ASP A 133 -14.14 -9.34 8.69
CA ASP A 133 -13.58 -10.01 9.87
C ASP A 133 -13.38 -9.03 11.03
N LEU A 134 -12.76 -7.87 10.77
CA LEU A 134 -12.53 -6.84 11.79
C LEU A 134 -13.83 -6.24 12.31
N SER A 135 -14.87 -6.15 11.47
CA SER A 135 -16.19 -5.65 11.88
C SER A 135 -16.92 -6.58 12.85
N ARG A 136 -16.48 -7.84 12.98
CA ARG A 136 -17.02 -8.79 13.99
C ARG A 136 -16.47 -8.50 15.39
N ILE A 137 -15.44 -7.67 15.51
CA ILE A 137 -14.75 -7.37 16.76
C ILE A 137 -15.41 -6.16 17.39
N GLU A 138 -16.10 -6.35 18.51
CA GLU A 138 -16.87 -5.28 19.17
C GLU A 138 -16.01 -4.10 19.65
N ALA A 139 -14.73 -4.32 19.93
CA ALA A 139 -13.78 -3.28 20.31
C ALA A 139 -13.43 -2.33 19.15
N LEU A 140 -13.76 -2.70 17.90
CA LEU A 140 -13.40 -1.95 16.71
C LEU A 140 -14.64 -1.29 16.09
N LYS A 141 -14.44 -0.09 15.54
CA LYS A 141 -15.36 0.56 14.62
C LYS A 141 -14.67 0.67 13.26
N VAL A 142 -14.94 -0.28 12.38
CA VAL A 142 -14.34 -0.29 11.04
C VAL A 142 -15.03 0.74 10.16
N VAL A 143 -14.24 1.55 9.47
CA VAL A 143 -14.74 2.52 8.48
C VAL A 143 -15.19 1.78 7.23
N GLU A 144 -16.34 2.17 6.68
CA GLU A 144 -16.90 1.54 5.49
C GLU A 144 -16.02 1.79 4.27
N ARG A 145 -15.91 0.79 3.38
CA ARG A 145 -15.08 0.90 2.16
C ARG A 145 -15.42 2.13 1.33
N MET A 146 -16.72 2.38 1.12
CA MET A 146 -17.18 3.50 0.29
C MET A 146 -16.74 4.85 0.86
N GLU A 147 -16.74 5.01 2.19
CA GLU A 147 -16.26 6.23 2.85
C GLU A 147 -14.77 6.45 2.58
N VAL A 148 -13.96 5.39 2.70
CA VAL A 148 -12.53 5.44 2.37
C VAL A 148 -12.30 5.79 0.90
N GLU A 149 -13.01 5.14 -0.02
CA GLU A 149 -12.88 5.38 -1.47
C GLU A 149 -13.26 6.82 -1.84
N MET A 150 -14.41 7.32 -1.38
CA MET A 150 -14.86 8.69 -1.66
C MET A 150 -13.87 9.74 -1.14
N LEU A 151 -13.34 9.53 0.07
CA LEU A 151 -12.36 10.45 0.66
C LEU A 151 -11.04 10.41 -0.11
N MET A 152 -10.56 9.23 -0.52
CA MET A 152 -9.36 9.11 -1.32
C MET A 152 -9.49 9.79 -2.69
N GLU A 153 -10.64 9.66 -3.35
CA GLU A 153 -10.93 10.36 -4.60
C GLU A 153 -10.97 11.88 -4.44
N GLU A 154 -11.60 12.38 -3.36
CA GLU A 154 -11.64 13.81 -3.06
C GLU A 154 -10.24 14.39 -2.83
N VAL A 155 -9.37 13.65 -2.14
CA VAL A 155 -7.97 14.06 -1.92
C VAL A 155 -7.18 14.08 -3.23
N GLN A 156 -7.41 13.13 -4.14
CA GLN A 156 -6.75 13.13 -5.46
C GLN A 156 -7.16 14.35 -6.31
N ARG A 157 -8.43 14.78 -6.18
CA ARG A 157 -8.99 15.93 -6.91
C ARG A 157 -8.46 17.27 -6.37
N ARG A 158 -8.18 17.39 -5.08
CA ARG A 158 -7.64 18.63 -4.48
C ARG A 158 -6.11 18.66 -4.55
N GLU A 159 -5.55 19.44 -5.48
CA GLU A 159 -4.09 19.60 -5.63
C GLU A 159 -3.38 20.01 -4.32
N SER A 160 -4.03 20.83 -3.48
CA SER A 160 -3.52 21.23 -2.16
C SER A 160 -3.44 20.08 -1.16
N LEU A 161 -4.25 19.03 -1.31
CA LEU A 161 -4.26 17.84 -0.45
C LEU A 161 -3.47 16.67 -1.03
N ARG A 162 -2.97 16.74 -2.27
CA ARG A 162 -2.07 15.71 -2.82
C ARG A 162 -0.80 15.54 -2.00
N GLN A 163 -0.30 16.61 -1.36
CA GLN A 163 0.80 16.51 -0.40
C GLN A 163 0.41 15.77 0.89
N VAL A 164 -0.85 15.88 1.33
CA VAL A 164 -1.41 15.17 2.49
C VAL A 164 -1.54 13.67 2.21
N GLN A 165 -1.90 13.32 0.97
CA GLN A 165 -1.96 11.95 0.45
C GLN A 165 -0.61 11.24 0.39
N ASN A 166 0.49 12.00 0.34
CA ASN A 166 1.85 11.47 0.32
C ASN A 166 2.36 11.06 1.70
N THR A 167 1.55 11.24 2.75
CA THR A 167 1.89 10.85 4.11
C THR A 167 0.76 10.06 4.73
N THR A 168 1.11 8.92 5.32
CA THR A 168 0.22 8.02 6.05
C THR A 168 -0.62 8.77 7.11
N SER A 169 0.01 9.69 7.84
CA SER A 169 -0.61 10.50 8.89
C SER A 169 -1.65 11.50 8.35
N GLY A 170 -1.52 11.92 7.09
CA GLY A 170 -2.47 12.82 6.45
C GLY A 170 -3.79 12.13 6.11
N ILE A 171 -3.71 10.90 5.60
CA ILE A 171 -4.88 10.05 5.29
C ILE A 171 -5.61 9.65 6.58
N GLY A 172 -4.87 9.24 7.61
CA GLY A 172 -5.43 8.90 8.92
C GLY A 172 -6.23 10.04 9.55
N ARG A 173 -5.73 11.28 9.49
CA ARG A 173 -6.43 12.46 9.98
C ARG A 173 -7.72 12.75 9.22
N LEU A 174 -7.70 12.63 7.89
CA LEU A 174 -8.88 12.90 7.06
C LEU A 174 -10.01 11.91 7.33
N LEU A 175 -9.65 10.68 7.68
CA LEU A 175 -10.60 9.62 8.04
C LEU A 175 -10.96 9.62 9.52
N GLU A 176 -10.37 10.51 10.32
CA GLU A 176 -10.51 10.58 11.79
C GLU A 176 -10.26 9.21 12.45
N ALA A 177 -9.35 8.41 11.89
CA ALA A 177 -9.11 7.04 12.34
C ALA A 177 -8.08 6.99 13.47
N ASP A 178 -8.30 6.09 14.44
CA ASP A 178 -7.34 5.79 15.50
C ASP A 178 -6.27 4.82 15.01
N ILE A 179 -6.68 3.89 14.14
CA ILE A 179 -5.82 2.85 13.56
C ILE A 179 -5.97 2.88 12.05
N MET A 180 -4.86 2.72 11.34
CA MET A 180 -4.88 2.50 9.90
C MET A 180 -4.14 1.21 9.56
N ILE A 181 -4.73 0.41 8.68
CA ILE A 181 -4.18 -0.84 8.18
C ILE A 181 -3.94 -0.69 6.68
N ARG A 182 -2.74 -1.05 6.23
CA ARG A 182 -2.37 -1.14 4.83
C ARG A 182 -1.83 -2.52 4.55
N CYS A 183 -2.38 -3.15 3.51
CA CYS A 183 -1.85 -4.40 3.01
C CYS A 183 -1.52 -4.26 1.51
N GLY A 184 -0.44 -4.90 1.10
CA GLY A 184 -0.14 -5.15 -0.29
C GLY A 184 0.25 -6.62 -0.45
N PHE A 185 0.01 -7.18 -1.63
CA PHE A 185 0.45 -8.55 -1.91
C PHE A 185 1.04 -8.67 -3.30
N ASN A 186 1.91 -9.66 -3.48
CA ASN A 186 2.45 -10.04 -4.77
C ASN A 186 2.36 -11.56 -4.93
N VAL A 187 2.28 -12.04 -6.17
CA VAL A 187 2.29 -13.46 -6.48
C VAL A 187 3.48 -13.76 -7.38
N LEU A 188 4.35 -14.65 -6.92
CA LEU A 188 5.57 -15.06 -7.62
C LEU A 188 5.71 -16.57 -7.52
N ASP A 189 5.83 -17.25 -8.67
CA ASP A 189 6.08 -18.69 -8.76
C ASP A 189 5.12 -19.55 -7.91
N GLY A 190 3.83 -19.20 -7.91
CA GLY A 190 2.78 -19.91 -7.15
C GLY A 190 2.73 -19.55 -5.66
N GLN A 191 3.57 -18.64 -5.18
CA GLN A 191 3.57 -18.15 -3.81
C GLN A 191 2.93 -16.77 -3.73
N ILE A 192 2.09 -16.54 -2.73
CA ILE A 192 1.57 -15.22 -2.37
C ILE A 192 2.42 -14.64 -1.22
N ILE A 193 2.82 -13.38 -1.36
CA ILE A 193 3.61 -12.65 -0.37
C ILE A 193 2.87 -11.38 -0.01
N TRP A 194 2.52 -11.24 1.26
CA TRP A 194 1.84 -10.09 1.83
C TRP A 194 2.80 -9.20 2.59
N ASP A 195 2.69 -7.91 2.36
CA ASP A 195 3.29 -6.85 3.17
C ASP A 195 2.15 -6.16 3.92
N VAL A 196 2.16 -6.24 5.25
CA VAL A 196 1.13 -5.69 6.14
C VAL A 196 1.75 -4.61 7.01
N ALA A 197 1.04 -3.51 7.18
CA ALA A 197 1.44 -2.42 8.06
C ALA A 197 0.22 -1.89 8.84
N LEU A 198 0.38 -1.75 10.15
CA LEU A 198 -0.63 -1.24 11.07
C LEU A 198 -0.08 -0.01 11.78
N TRP A 199 -0.73 1.13 11.64
CA TRP A 199 -0.40 2.38 12.32
C TRP A 199 -1.36 2.66 13.46
N ASP A 200 -0.83 2.91 14.65
CA ASP A 200 -1.55 3.59 15.72
C ASP A 200 -1.38 5.10 15.54
N LEU A 201 -2.42 5.72 14.98
CA LEU A 201 -2.46 7.15 14.71
C LEU A 201 -2.72 7.99 15.96
N SER A 202 -3.26 7.37 17.02
CA SER A 202 -3.62 8.03 18.27
C SER A 202 -2.38 8.32 19.13
N ASN A 203 -1.41 7.41 19.12
CA ASN A 203 -0.14 7.52 19.85
C ASN A 203 1.01 8.02 18.96
N GLY A 204 0.79 8.14 17.65
CA GLY A 204 1.82 8.52 16.69
C GLY A 204 2.96 7.51 16.64
N GLU A 205 2.67 6.26 16.98
CA GLU A 205 3.65 5.18 17.01
C GLU A 205 3.96 4.68 15.60
N PHE A 206 5.16 4.11 15.45
CA PHE A 206 5.58 3.51 14.19
C PHE A 206 4.66 2.37 13.81
N PRO A 207 4.44 2.15 12.50
CA PRO A 207 3.69 0.99 12.11
C PRO A 207 4.40 -0.28 12.52
N GLY A 208 3.67 -1.19 13.16
CA GLY A 208 4.06 -2.59 13.13
C GLY A 208 3.99 -3.07 11.68
N THR A 209 5.07 -3.65 11.17
CA THR A 209 5.10 -4.22 9.81
C THR A 209 5.41 -5.70 9.87
N SER A 210 4.66 -6.50 9.13
CA SER A 210 4.92 -7.93 8.96
C SER A 210 4.91 -8.30 7.47
N THR A 211 5.67 -9.34 7.14
CA THR A 211 5.62 -9.97 5.83
C THR A 211 5.26 -11.43 6.03
N ILE A 212 4.22 -11.88 5.35
CA ILE A 212 3.73 -13.27 5.41
C ILE A 212 3.76 -13.84 4.01
N ALA A 213 4.27 -15.05 3.86
CA ALA A 213 4.36 -15.72 2.56
C ALA A 213 3.88 -17.17 2.68
N GLY A 214 3.25 -17.66 1.62
CA GLY A 214 2.84 -19.06 1.52
C GLY A 214 2.28 -19.39 0.15
N ASP A 215 1.69 -20.57 0.02
CA ASP A 215 1.13 -21.05 -1.23
C ASP A 215 -0.08 -20.22 -1.66
N LEU A 216 -0.21 -19.92 -2.96
CA LEU A 216 -1.36 -19.18 -3.49
C LEU A 216 -2.69 -19.92 -3.24
N ASN A 217 -2.68 -21.26 -3.22
CA ASN A 217 -3.88 -22.04 -2.93
C ASN A 217 -4.32 -21.91 -1.48
N GLU A 218 -3.43 -21.49 -0.58
CA GLU A 218 -3.72 -21.23 0.83
C GLU A 218 -4.01 -19.74 1.10
N MET A 219 -4.23 -18.92 0.06
CA MET A 219 -4.35 -17.47 0.21
C MET A 219 -5.45 -17.01 1.18
N LEU A 220 -6.56 -17.75 1.27
CA LEU A 220 -7.67 -17.41 2.17
C LEU A 220 -7.27 -17.70 3.62
N HIS A 221 -6.63 -18.84 3.86
CA HIS A 221 -6.07 -19.21 5.14
C HIS A 221 -5.02 -18.19 5.61
N LEU A 222 -4.10 -17.81 4.71
CA LEU A 222 -3.08 -16.79 4.99
C LEU A 222 -3.72 -15.43 5.30
N GLN A 223 -4.82 -15.08 4.63
CA GLN A 223 -5.56 -13.85 4.96
C GLN A 223 -6.17 -13.93 6.37
N LYS A 224 -6.64 -15.09 6.84
CA LYS A 224 -7.10 -15.25 8.23
C LYS A 224 -5.96 -15.11 9.23
N ALA A 225 -4.80 -15.68 8.92
CA ALA A 225 -3.60 -15.48 9.74
C ALA A 225 -3.24 -13.99 9.84
N ILE A 226 -3.31 -13.22 8.74
CA ILE A 226 -3.12 -11.77 8.76
C ILE A 226 -4.11 -11.07 9.68
N THR A 227 -5.40 -11.45 9.64
CA THR A 227 -6.40 -10.89 10.55
C THR A 227 -6.03 -11.15 12.01
N PHE A 228 -5.58 -12.36 12.36
CA PHE A 228 -5.18 -12.67 13.73
C PHE A 228 -3.91 -11.90 14.15
N ASP A 229 -2.91 -11.80 13.29
CA ASP A 229 -1.71 -10.99 13.55
C ASP A 229 -2.05 -9.52 13.80
N LEU A 230 -3.03 -8.97 13.06
CA LEU A 230 -3.51 -7.60 13.28
C LEU A 230 -4.22 -7.46 14.63
N VAL A 231 -5.05 -8.43 15.00
CA VAL A 231 -5.75 -8.45 16.30
C VAL A 231 -4.76 -8.54 17.46
N ASP A 232 -3.75 -9.40 17.35
CA ASP A 232 -2.69 -9.56 18.35
C ASP A 232 -1.86 -8.28 18.46
N ALA A 233 -1.53 -7.63 17.33
CA ALA A 233 -0.84 -6.34 17.30
C ALA A 233 -1.67 -5.21 17.96
N LEU A 234 -3.00 -5.29 17.88
CA LEU A 234 -3.92 -4.38 18.58
C LEU A 234 -4.16 -4.75 20.05
N GLN A 235 -3.58 -5.86 20.52
CA GLN A 235 -3.75 -6.37 21.87
C GLN A 235 -5.22 -6.62 22.24
N ILE A 236 -6.02 -7.06 21.26
CA ILE A 236 -7.44 -7.35 21.46
C ILE A 236 -7.63 -8.84 21.75
N GLU A 237 -8.25 -9.17 22.89
CA GLU A 237 -8.62 -10.54 23.19
C GLU A 237 -9.92 -10.94 22.47
N LEU A 238 -9.87 -12.02 21.69
CA LEU A 238 -11.04 -12.56 21.01
C LEU A 238 -11.72 -13.65 21.82
N GLY A 239 -13.04 -13.54 21.97
CA GLY A 239 -13.86 -14.64 22.46
C GLY A 239 -13.86 -15.84 21.48
N PRO A 240 -14.03 -17.08 21.95
CA PRO A 240 -13.99 -18.28 21.12
C PRO A 240 -14.98 -18.26 19.93
N ALA A 241 -16.16 -17.67 20.13
CA ALA A 241 -17.17 -17.53 19.09
C ALA A 241 -16.71 -16.61 17.96
N VAL A 242 -16.17 -15.43 18.29
CA VAL A 242 -15.66 -14.47 17.29
C VAL A 242 -14.47 -15.04 16.55
N ARG A 243 -13.55 -15.70 17.27
CA ARG A 243 -12.40 -16.39 16.66
C ARG A 243 -12.85 -17.41 15.60
N LYS A 244 -13.81 -18.27 15.95
CA LYS A 244 -14.37 -19.25 15.00
C LYS A 244 -15.08 -18.60 13.81
N LEU A 245 -15.72 -17.45 14.00
CA LEU A 245 -16.34 -16.71 12.90
C LEU A 245 -15.29 -16.15 11.93
N ILE A 246 -14.15 -15.66 12.45
CA ILE A 246 -13.05 -15.15 11.63
C ILE A 246 -12.36 -16.30 10.89
N GLU A 247 -12.15 -17.46 11.53
CA GLU A 247 -11.53 -18.65 10.92
C GLU A 247 -12.31 -19.19 9.69
N MET A 248 -13.59 -18.87 9.55
CA MET A 248 -14.38 -19.32 8.41
C MET A 248 -13.94 -18.63 7.11
N GLU A 249 -13.53 -19.43 6.15
CA GLU A 249 -13.26 -18.99 4.79
C GLU A 249 -14.57 -18.90 3.99
N PRO A 250 -14.71 -17.88 3.12
CA PRO A 250 -15.92 -17.70 2.32
C PRO A 250 -16.12 -18.81 1.26
N THR A 251 -15.04 -19.48 0.88
CA THR A 251 -15.02 -20.62 -0.05
C THR A 251 -13.74 -21.42 0.20
N ALA A 252 -13.73 -22.71 -0.15
CA ALA A 252 -12.53 -23.55 -0.14
C ALA A 252 -11.80 -23.57 -1.50
N ASP A 253 -12.36 -22.92 -2.52
CA ASP A 253 -11.82 -22.93 -3.90
C ASP A 253 -11.42 -21.52 -4.34
N PHE A 254 -10.15 -21.39 -4.73
CA PHE A 254 -9.55 -20.20 -5.33
C PHE A 254 -10.33 -19.72 -6.57
N GLN A 255 -10.76 -20.62 -7.44
CA GLN A 255 -11.47 -20.24 -8.66
C GLN A 255 -12.85 -19.67 -8.38
N ALA A 256 -13.50 -20.13 -7.31
CA ALA A 256 -14.79 -19.58 -6.87
C ALA A 256 -14.67 -18.18 -6.25
N PHE A 257 -13.45 -17.76 -5.90
CA PHE A 257 -13.17 -16.44 -5.31
C PHE A 257 -12.82 -15.36 -6.35
N LEU A 258 -12.41 -15.76 -7.57
CA LEU A 258 -12.12 -14.85 -8.69
C LEU A 258 -13.38 -14.44 -9.46
#